data_AF-R7SWC0-F1
#
_entry.id   AF-R7SWC0-F1
#
_cell.length_a   1.000
_cell.length_b   1.000
_cell.length_c   1.000
_cell.angle_alpha   90.00
_cell.angle_beta   90.00
_cell.angle_gamma   90.00
#
_symmetry.space_group_name_H-M   'P 1'
#
loop_
_entity.id
_entity.type
_entity.pdbx_description
1 polymer ?
#
loop_
_entity_poly.entity_id
_entity_poly.type
_entity_poly.pdbx_seq_one_letter_code
_entity_poly.pdbx_strand_id
1 'polypeptide(L)'
;MPLCVMNGRSDGRSACAWLWGSVGKNASFIQVPFLNLLATVADRAGRVRIRVGGNTQETATLVDSLPDNEMIAKDKTDATNPTDTPVLDFTAEMIYLLANVSSLVNAKWYLGIPFNDTSNLRLQIAEAAEAILGDNVLAFQVGNEPDLYVAHGHRPSGYNQTSYFDEFGIVVNAISNNANIPTRGNLVAPSLQGTWTLESVFDTGFLTSYGSAVSILSVEQYPDNNCAAAFPDAGFGTPVNPQDVFANYLTHNAGKNLIAQYLSAVPTAQQMGKQFMMFETNTASCGGFPGVSDSFGSALWAVDYGLQMAYSNFTGALLHIGGQDVSYNPFTPPPTNLSTTHGWTVGPIFYSTLVLAEALGTTNTSQVLDLNANSGSDQTPAYAIYENGALARMVLVNFMTEQDGQGAYTATISVGGGQTGEGNGTPSQVKVKYLTAPSVAEKDNVTWANQTYGGRFECDGRLSGTEVIQTITCDTNANTCDIPVPAPGVALVFISSGAQGETDPSTTETYATTALTKTANTVSIDPSVLATSNGMSAKDRGLSSTSQGSSDAARTAGAVPGLVALLAFVLGACAVSGALRR
;
A
#
# COMPACT_ATOMS: atom_id res chain seq x y z
N MET A 1 8.62 0.03 -10.22
CA MET A 1 8.19 0.98 -9.17
C MET A 1 8.31 0.33 -7.81
N PRO A 2 8.76 1.06 -6.79
CA PRO A 2 8.77 0.55 -5.43
C PRO A 2 7.42 0.65 -4.72
N LEU A 3 7.18 -0.27 -3.78
CA LEU A 3 5.92 -0.50 -3.10
C LEU A 3 5.95 0.21 -1.74
N CYS A 4 4.90 0.94 -1.41
CA CYS A 4 4.55 1.31 -0.04
C CYS A 4 5.38 2.43 0.62
N VAL A 5 4.69 3.52 1.00
CA VAL A 5 5.02 4.31 2.20
C VAL A 5 4.21 3.77 3.35
N MET A 6 4.87 3.41 4.46
CA MET A 6 4.22 3.07 5.70
C MET A 6 4.15 4.30 6.61
N ASN A 7 2.95 4.84 6.84
CA ASN A 7 2.69 5.94 7.78
C ASN A 7 1.53 5.60 8.72
N GLY A 8 1.68 5.94 10.00
CA GLY A 8 0.56 5.89 10.93
C GLY A 8 -0.40 7.05 10.73
N ARG A 9 -1.64 6.78 10.35
CA ARG A 9 -2.72 7.79 10.49
C ARG A 9 -2.93 8.14 11.99
N SER A 10 -3.55 9.27 12.20
CA SER A 10 -3.85 9.91 13.48
C SER A 10 -5.35 9.92 13.80
N ASP A 11 -6.17 9.18 13.07
CA ASP A 11 -7.61 9.06 13.30
C ASP A 11 -7.95 8.14 14.47
N GLY A 12 -7.79 8.61 15.71
CA GLY A 12 -8.54 8.12 16.88
C GLY A 12 -8.34 6.67 17.36
N ARG A 13 -7.91 5.71 16.53
CA ARG A 13 -7.61 4.31 16.87
C ARG A 13 -6.48 3.78 15.98
N SER A 14 -5.37 3.39 16.61
CA SER A 14 -4.50 2.31 16.16
C SER A 14 -3.75 2.39 14.81
N ALA A 15 -3.85 3.40 13.94
CA ALA A 15 -3.29 3.28 12.58
C ALA A 15 -1.77 2.98 12.43
N CYS A 16 -0.84 3.67 13.11
CA CYS A 16 0.59 3.27 13.13
C CYS A 16 0.81 1.84 13.66
N ALA A 17 0.32 1.53 14.86
CA ALA A 17 0.41 0.19 15.47
C ALA A 17 -0.28 -0.89 14.61
N TRP A 18 -1.31 -0.52 13.86
CA TRP A 18 -2.01 -1.38 12.92
C TRP A 18 -1.15 -1.68 11.70
N LEU A 19 -0.56 -0.65 11.08
CA LEU A 19 0.30 -0.80 9.92
C LEU A 19 1.52 -1.65 10.26
N TRP A 20 2.12 -1.39 11.41
CA TRP A 20 3.19 -2.23 11.93
C TRP A 20 2.70 -3.62 12.30
N GLY A 21 1.49 -3.74 12.86
CA GLY A 21 0.81 -5.03 13.04
C GLY A 21 0.53 -5.80 11.74
N SER A 22 0.46 -5.10 10.60
CA SER A 22 0.43 -5.69 9.25
C SER A 22 1.80 -6.23 8.84
N VAL A 23 2.91 -5.66 9.29
CA VAL A 23 4.24 -6.23 9.07
C VAL A 23 4.48 -7.40 10.02
N GLY A 24 4.20 -7.20 11.32
CA GLY A 24 4.50 -8.14 12.38
C GLY A 24 4.20 -7.57 13.78
N LYS A 25 4.18 -8.43 14.79
CA LYS A 25 3.98 -7.98 16.19
C LYS A 25 5.30 -7.55 16.85
N ASN A 26 6.38 -8.23 16.48
CA ASN A 26 7.75 -8.03 16.92
C ASN A 26 8.68 -8.76 15.95
N ALA A 27 10.00 -8.76 16.19
CA ALA A 27 10.96 -9.38 15.28
C ALA A 27 10.74 -10.89 15.10
N SER A 28 10.12 -11.58 16.06
CA SER A 28 9.86 -13.02 16.03
C SER A 28 8.53 -13.41 15.40
N PHE A 29 7.67 -12.44 15.07
CA PHE A 29 6.34 -12.69 14.49
C PHE A 29 6.10 -11.76 13.30
N ILE A 30 6.31 -12.28 12.10
CA ILE A 30 6.00 -11.60 10.83
C ILE A 30 4.64 -12.08 10.32
N GLN A 31 3.84 -11.17 9.77
CA GLN A 31 2.59 -11.54 9.11
C GLN A 31 2.89 -12.19 7.75
N VAL A 32 2.53 -13.46 7.62
CA VAL A 32 2.75 -14.21 6.37
C VAL A 32 2.00 -13.63 5.16
N PRO A 33 0.74 -13.15 5.27
CA PRO A 33 0.08 -12.51 4.14
C PRO A 33 0.86 -11.31 3.59
N PHE A 34 1.42 -10.48 4.48
CA PHE A 34 2.30 -9.38 4.09
C PHE A 34 3.56 -9.88 3.36
N LEU A 35 4.25 -10.89 3.90
CA LEU A 35 5.41 -11.49 3.24
C LEU A 35 5.09 -12.04 1.84
N ASN A 36 3.98 -12.74 1.68
CA ASN A 36 3.55 -13.30 0.38
C ASN A 36 3.22 -12.21 -0.64
N LEU A 37 2.60 -11.11 -0.20
CA LEU A 37 2.35 -9.94 -1.05
C LEU A 37 3.68 -9.29 -1.50
N LEU A 38 4.63 -9.13 -0.59
CA LEU A 38 5.96 -8.61 -0.93
C LEU A 38 6.71 -9.54 -1.88
N ALA A 39 6.68 -10.85 -1.65
CA ALA A 39 7.33 -11.84 -2.51
C ALA A 39 6.80 -11.74 -3.94
N THR A 40 5.48 -11.67 -4.11
CA THR A 40 4.84 -11.52 -5.41
C THR A 40 5.41 -10.33 -6.21
N VAL A 41 5.62 -9.19 -5.53
CA VAL A 41 6.16 -7.97 -6.15
C VAL A 41 7.66 -8.11 -6.39
N ALA A 42 8.41 -8.67 -5.42
CA ALA A 42 9.85 -8.89 -5.53
C ALA A 42 10.20 -9.78 -6.73
N ASP A 43 9.42 -10.85 -6.98
CA ASP A 43 9.69 -11.78 -8.07
C ASP A 43 9.54 -11.15 -9.45
N ARG A 44 8.69 -10.11 -9.56
CA ARG A 44 8.43 -9.39 -10.82
C ARG A 44 9.31 -8.16 -11.00
N ALA A 45 9.58 -7.43 -9.92
CA ALA A 45 10.35 -6.19 -9.93
C ALA A 45 11.83 -6.39 -9.57
N GLY A 46 12.24 -7.61 -9.24
CA GLY A 46 13.55 -7.97 -8.71
C GLY A 46 13.79 -7.55 -7.25
N ARG A 47 13.03 -6.57 -6.73
CA ARG A 47 13.03 -6.16 -5.32
C ARG A 47 11.77 -5.35 -4.98
N VAL A 48 11.43 -5.30 -3.70
CA VAL A 48 10.49 -4.31 -3.16
C VAL A 48 11.26 -3.21 -2.44
N ARG A 49 10.89 -1.95 -2.64
CA ARG A 49 11.43 -0.84 -1.82
C ARG A 49 10.30 -0.18 -1.06
N ILE A 50 10.43 -0.08 0.25
CA ILE A 50 9.39 0.39 1.16
C ILE A 50 9.94 1.57 1.95
N ARG A 51 9.16 2.64 2.09
CA ARG A 51 9.48 3.78 2.95
C ARG A 51 8.75 3.64 4.28
N VAL A 52 9.42 3.97 5.37
CA VAL A 52 8.83 4.15 6.69
C VAL A 52 8.95 5.61 7.09
N GLY A 53 7.83 6.31 7.24
CA GLY A 53 7.85 7.74 7.51
C GLY A 53 6.46 8.35 7.63
N GLY A 54 6.21 9.42 6.86
CA GLY A 54 4.99 10.23 6.92
C GLY A 54 4.92 11.11 8.16
N ASN A 55 3.78 11.75 8.43
CA ASN A 55 3.62 12.64 9.59
C ASN A 55 4.07 12.04 10.94
N THR A 56 3.89 10.73 11.16
CA THR A 56 4.36 10.09 12.42
C THR A 56 5.88 10.04 12.57
N GLN A 57 6.64 10.18 11.48
CA GLN A 57 8.10 10.32 11.52
C GLN A 57 8.53 11.47 12.41
N GLU A 58 7.79 12.57 12.37
CA GLU A 58 8.18 13.79 13.05
C GLU A 58 8.20 13.65 14.55
N THR A 59 7.36 12.80 15.12
CA THR A 59 7.33 12.58 16.57
C THR A 59 7.97 11.25 16.97
N ALA A 60 8.58 10.52 16.02
CA ALA A 60 9.12 9.20 16.27
C ALA A 60 10.39 9.22 17.13
N THR A 61 10.44 8.36 18.15
CA THR A 61 11.58 8.21 19.04
C THR A 61 11.92 6.73 19.22
N LEU A 62 13.19 6.36 19.02
CA LEU A 62 13.68 5.04 19.38
C LEU A 62 13.96 5.00 20.89
N VAL A 63 13.32 4.08 21.61
CA VAL A 63 13.47 3.87 23.05
C VAL A 63 13.98 2.45 23.34
N ASP A 64 14.65 2.27 24.48
CA ASP A 64 15.26 0.98 24.84
C ASP A 64 14.22 -0.12 25.09
N SER A 65 13.06 0.24 25.66
CA SER A 65 11.99 -0.69 25.99
C SER A 65 10.64 0.01 26.16
N LEU A 66 9.56 -0.74 25.97
CA LEU A 66 8.19 -0.33 26.26
C LEU A 66 7.53 -1.32 27.22
N PRO A 67 6.47 -0.91 27.95
CA PRO A 67 5.67 -1.84 28.75
C PRO A 67 5.21 -3.05 27.95
N ASP A 68 5.06 -4.19 28.62
CA ASP A 68 4.64 -5.48 28.02
C ASP A 68 5.51 -5.97 26.83
N ASN A 69 6.71 -5.42 26.68
CA ASN A 69 7.60 -5.64 25.53
C ASN A 69 6.94 -5.32 24.19
N GLU A 70 6.07 -4.31 24.17
CA GLU A 70 5.51 -3.81 22.93
C GLU A 70 6.62 -3.25 22.03
N MET A 71 6.46 -3.45 20.73
CA MET A 71 7.38 -2.90 19.73
C MET A 71 7.15 -1.39 19.55
N ILE A 72 5.91 -0.92 19.76
CA ILE A 72 5.45 0.44 19.47
C ILE A 72 4.41 0.86 20.50
N ALA A 73 4.55 2.07 21.04
CA ALA A 73 3.56 2.73 21.88
C ALA A 73 3.19 4.10 21.30
N LYS A 74 1.97 4.54 21.60
CA LYS A 74 1.47 5.87 21.22
C LYS A 74 1.17 6.66 22.48
N ASP A 75 1.77 7.84 22.62
CA ASP A 75 1.30 8.80 23.60
C ASP A 75 0.33 9.79 22.94
N LYS A 76 -0.92 9.77 23.41
CA LYS A 76 -2.00 10.65 22.95
C LYS A 76 -2.15 11.90 23.81
N THR A 77 -1.47 11.98 24.95
CA THR A 77 -1.60 13.12 25.86
C THR A 77 -0.95 14.40 25.31
N ASP A 78 -0.08 14.25 24.30
CA ASP A 78 0.72 15.33 23.70
C ASP A 78 0.45 15.54 22.19
N ALA A 79 -0.71 15.08 21.67
CA ALA A 79 -1.10 15.32 20.29
C ALA A 79 -1.60 16.77 20.13
N THR A 80 -0.70 17.72 19.84
CA THR A 80 -1.03 19.16 19.73
C THR A 80 -1.15 19.68 18.29
N ASN A 81 -1.17 18.81 17.28
CA ASN A 81 -1.21 19.19 15.87
C ASN A 81 -2.63 19.03 15.27
N PRO A 82 -3.00 19.74 14.18
CA PRO A 82 -4.37 19.74 13.63
C PRO A 82 -4.80 18.39 13.05
N THR A 83 -3.88 17.44 12.93
CA THR A 83 -4.16 16.06 12.53
C THR A 83 -4.25 15.10 13.70
N ASP A 84 -4.02 15.51 14.96
CA ASP A 84 -3.94 14.64 16.16
C ASP A 84 -2.86 13.54 16.11
N THR A 85 -1.70 13.81 15.49
CA THR A 85 -0.59 12.83 15.41
C THR A 85 -0.01 12.57 16.80
N PRO A 86 -0.05 11.31 17.30
CA PRO A 86 0.51 10.97 18.60
C PRO A 86 2.04 10.99 18.57
N VAL A 87 2.66 11.14 19.74
CA VAL A 87 4.08 10.80 19.89
C VAL A 87 4.25 9.30 19.68
N LEU A 88 5.24 8.91 18.87
CA LEU A 88 5.47 7.53 18.49
C LEU A 88 6.77 7.04 19.11
N ASP A 89 6.66 6.24 20.17
CA ASP A 89 7.81 5.53 20.71
C ASP A 89 7.85 4.13 20.11
N PHE A 90 9.03 3.70 19.69
CA PHE A 90 9.25 2.35 19.20
C PHE A 90 10.60 1.81 19.66
N THR A 91 10.74 0.50 19.68
CA THR A 91 11.97 -0.18 20.10
C THR A 91 12.72 -0.75 18.90
N ALA A 92 13.96 -1.19 19.12
CA ALA A 92 14.79 -1.81 18.08
C ALA A 92 14.16 -3.08 17.48
N GLU A 93 13.17 -3.70 18.14
CA GLU A 93 12.37 -4.81 17.61
C GLU A 93 11.75 -4.50 16.25
N MET A 94 11.37 -3.24 16.00
CA MET A 94 10.85 -2.81 14.70
C MET A 94 11.92 -2.96 13.61
N ILE A 95 13.15 -2.53 13.88
CA ILE A 95 14.24 -2.60 12.91
C ILE A 95 14.67 -4.07 12.68
N TYR A 96 14.67 -4.90 13.71
CA TYR A 96 14.89 -6.34 13.57
C TYR A 96 13.77 -7.03 12.77
N LEU A 97 12.51 -6.62 12.96
CA LEU A 97 11.39 -7.10 12.15
C LEU A 97 11.60 -6.78 10.66
N LEU A 98 12.02 -5.55 10.34
CA LEU A 98 12.35 -5.15 8.97
C LEU A 98 13.50 -5.99 8.41
N ALA A 99 14.54 -6.26 9.21
CA ALA A 99 15.67 -7.09 8.80
C ALA A 99 15.25 -8.55 8.54
N ASN A 100 14.34 -9.09 9.35
CA ASN A 100 13.80 -10.43 9.15
C ASN A 100 12.88 -10.52 7.92
N VAL A 101 12.18 -9.44 7.55
CA VAL A 101 11.49 -9.37 6.26
C VAL A 101 12.50 -9.40 5.12
N SER A 102 13.56 -8.59 5.19
CA SER A 102 14.62 -8.54 4.17
C SER A 102 15.45 -9.82 4.04
N SER A 103 15.49 -10.66 5.08
CA SER A 103 16.17 -11.97 5.01
C SER A 103 15.34 -13.04 4.31
N LEU A 104 14.04 -12.82 4.16
CA LEU A 104 13.11 -13.73 3.50
C LEU A 104 12.81 -13.27 2.08
N VAL A 105 12.50 -11.99 1.90
CA VAL A 105 12.14 -11.36 0.62
C VAL A 105 13.15 -10.27 0.32
N ASN A 106 13.46 -9.99 -0.96
CA ASN A 106 14.32 -8.88 -1.35
C ASN A 106 13.63 -7.52 -1.16
N ALA A 107 13.34 -7.18 0.10
CA ALA A 107 12.77 -5.93 0.56
C ALA A 107 13.88 -4.99 1.02
N LYS A 108 13.78 -3.73 0.61
CA LYS A 108 14.75 -2.66 0.89
C LYS A 108 14.03 -1.45 1.47
N TRP A 109 14.68 -0.69 2.33
CA TRP A 109 14.01 0.26 3.20
C TRP A 109 14.53 1.68 3.02
N TYR A 110 13.60 2.63 2.92
CA TYR A 110 13.86 4.03 3.26
C TYR A 110 13.33 4.28 4.67
N LEU A 111 14.09 4.99 5.50
CA LEU A 111 13.69 5.29 6.87
C LEU A 111 13.71 6.79 7.14
N GLY A 112 12.68 7.26 7.81
CA GLY A 112 12.53 8.64 8.23
C GLY A 112 13.43 9.01 9.42
N ILE A 113 14.06 10.18 9.32
CA ILE A 113 14.72 10.90 10.42
C ILE A 113 13.78 12.04 10.85
N PRO A 114 13.36 12.09 12.12
CA PRO A 114 12.54 13.17 12.66
C PRO A 114 13.23 14.52 12.49
N PHE A 115 12.48 15.54 12.05
CA PHE A 115 13.01 16.86 11.74
C PHE A 115 12.21 18.00 12.42
N ASN A 116 11.10 17.69 13.10
CA ASN A 116 10.34 18.62 13.93
C ASN A 116 11.08 19.24 15.14
N ASP A 117 12.27 18.80 15.50
CA ASP A 117 13.10 19.43 16.53
C ASP A 117 14.58 19.28 16.18
N THR A 118 15.12 20.31 15.52
CA THR A 118 16.52 20.34 15.11
C THR A 118 17.46 20.78 16.22
N SER A 119 16.94 21.16 17.39
CA SER A 119 17.74 21.39 18.60
C SER A 119 18.05 20.10 19.36
N ASN A 120 17.20 19.07 19.21
CA ASN A 120 17.38 17.73 19.80
C ASN A 120 17.24 16.65 18.74
N LEU A 121 18.27 16.49 17.91
CA LEU A 121 18.27 15.51 16.81
C LEU A 121 18.11 14.07 17.32
N ARG A 122 17.14 13.35 16.76
CA ARG A 122 16.86 11.94 17.05
C ARG A 122 17.42 11.02 15.96
N LEU A 123 18.75 10.91 15.92
CA LEU A 123 19.47 10.13 14.92
C LEU A 123 19.54 8.62 15.23
N GLN A 124 19.09 8.18 16.40
CA GLN A 124 19.18 6.79 16.86
C GLN A 124 18.48 5.80 15.91
N ILE A 125 17.45 6.26 15.19
CA ILE A 125 16.77 5.47 14.16
C ILE A 125 17.72 5.12 13.02
N ALA A 126 18.51 6.09 12.54
CA ALA A 126 19.48 5.89 11.49
C ALA A 126 20.68 5.06 11.97
N GLU A 127 21.14 5.28 13.20
CA GLU A 127 22.21 4.48 13.83
C GLU A 127 21.80 3.00 13.93
N ALA A 128 20.60 2.72 14.44
CA ALA A 128 20.09 1.36 14.57
C ALA A 128 19.86 0.71 13.19
N ALA A 129 19.36 1.47 12.22
CA ALA A 129 19.16 0.97 10.87
C ALA A 129 20.48 0.58 10.19
N GLU A 130 21.52 1.39 10.29
CA GLU A 130 22.85 1.07 9.75
C GLU A 130 23.41 -0.20 10.40
N ALA A 131 23.26 -0.32 11.72
CA ALA A 131 23.76 -1.47 12.47
C ALA A 131 23.00 -2.77 12.17
N ILE A 132 21.67 -2.71 11.99
CA ILE A 132 20.79 -3.90 11.92
C ILE A 132 20.40 -4.26 10.49
N LEU A 133 20.03 -3.26 9.67
CA LEU A 133 19.59 -3.47 8.29
C LEU A 133 20.76 -3.48 7.28
N GLY A 134 21.83 -2.72 7.56
CA GLY A 134 23.01 -2.61 6.69
C GLY A 134 22.63 -2.27 5.25
N ASP A 135 23.09 -3.10 4.29
CA ASP A 135 22.82 -2.97 2.84
C ASP A 135 21.32 -3.07 2.44
N ASN A 136 20.42 -3.30 3.41
CA ASN A 136 18.98 -3.20 3.20
C ASN A 136 18.45 -1.76 3.34
N VAL A 137 19.24 -0.81 3.83
CA VAL A 137 18.91 0.62 3.84
C VAL A 137 19.25 1.24 2.49
N LEU A 138 18.27 1.88 1.84
CA LEU A 138 18.45 2.60 0.59
C LEU A 138 18.85 4.05 0.81
N ALA A 139 18.12 4.75 1.68
CA ALA A 139 18.34 6.16 1.99
C ALA A 139 17.57 6.57 3.25
N PHE A 140 17.97 7.70 3.84
CA PHE A 140 17.29 8.29 4.99
C PHE A 140 16.55 9.56 4.57
N GLN A 141 15.25 9.63 4.86
CA GLN A 141 14.47 10.84 4.61
C GLN A 141 14.58 11.79 5.78
N VAL A 142 15.00 13.02 5.52
CA VAL A 142 15.11 14.06 6.57
C VAL A 142 13.87 14.94 6.52
N GLY A 143 12.96 14.70 7.47
CA GLY A 143 11.67 15.37 7.55
C GLY A 143 10.64 14.91 6.52
N ASN A 144 9.39 15.22 6.81
CA ASN A 144 8.20 14.91 6.04
C ASN A 144 7.40 16.20 5.85
N GLU A 145 7.19 16.62 4.60
CA GLU A 145 6.36 17.79 4.28
C GLU A 145 6.75 19.04 5.11
N PRO A 146 8.03 19.47 5.09
CA PRO A 146 8.49 20.62 5.89
C PRO A 146 7.79 21.93 5.54
N ASP A 147 7.18 22.01 4.37
CA ASP A 147 6.34 23.11 3.90
C ASP A 147 4.98 23.19 4.65
N LEU A 148 4.59 22.13 5.37
CA LEU A 148 3.41 22.09 6.24
C LEU A 148 3.72 22.32 7.73
N TYR A 149 4.99 22.48 8.13
CA TYR A 149 5.36 22.54 9.55
C TYR A 149 4.69 23.66 10.35
N VAL A 150 4.47 24.82 9.74
CA VAL A 150 3.76 25.92 10.40
C VAL A 150 2.29 25.52 10.62
N ALA A 151 1.64 24.97 9.59
CA ALA A 151 0.26 24.53 9.68
C ALA A 151 0.10 23.40 10.71
N HIS A 152 1.09 22.51 10.82
CA HIS A 152 1.11 21.41 11.77
C HIS A 152 1.64 21.76 13.16
N GLY A 153 1.99 23.02 13.41
CA GLY A 153 2.51 23.47 14.72
C GLY A 153 3.89 22.92 15.08
N HIS A 154 4.63 22.33 14.13
CA HIS A 154 6.01 21.89 14.31
C HIS A 154 7.01 23.05 14.30
N ARG A 155 6.66 24.16 13.65
CA ARG A 155 7.48 25.38 13.61
C ARG A 155 6.62 26.63 13.85
N PRO A 156 7.22 27.70 14.39
CA PRO A 156 6.51 28.97 14.55
C PRO A 156 6.20 29.62 13.20
N SER A 157 5.27 30.57 13.22
CA SER A 157 5.00 31.44 12.07
C SER A 157 6.28 32.12 11.58
N GLY A 158 6.47 32.19 10.27
CA GLY A 158 7.65 32.74 9.61
C GLY A 158 8.69 31.70 9.16
N TYR A 159 8.55 30.43 9.58
CA TYR A 159 9.35 29.34 9.04
C TYR A 159 9.16 29.20 7.52
N ASN A 160 10.26 29.16 6.78
CA ASN A 160 10.29 29.23 5.33
C ASN A 160 11.45 28.38 4.75
N GLN A 161 11.65 28.45 3.44
CA GLN A 161 12.68 27.70 2.71
C GLN A 161 14.09 27.98 3.22
N THR A 162 14.40 29.23 3.62
CA THR A 162 15.72 29.58 4.19
C THR A 162 15.88 28.96 5.57
N SER A 163 14.84 28.99 6.41
CA SER A 163 14.85 28.30 7.70
C SER A 163 15.07 26.79 7.53
N TYR A 164 14.37 26.17 6.55
CA TYR A 164 14.58 24.76 6.20
C TYR A 164 16.01 24.49 5.72
N PHE A 165 16.56 25.34 4.86
CA PHE A 165 17.95 25.25 4.40
C PHE A 165 18.95 25.26 5.57
N ASP A 166 18.80 26.20 6.51
CA ASP A 166 19.70 26.32 7.65
C ASP A 166 19.60 25.09 8.56
N GLU A 167 18.37 24.65 8.86
CA GLU A 167 18.11 23.51 9.72
C GLU A 167 18.54 22.17 9.10
N PHE A 168 18.39 22.01 7.78
CA PHE A 168 18.89 20.83 7.08
C PHE A 168 20.41 20.72 7.19
N GLY A 169 21.12 21.85 7.15
CA GLY A 169 22.56 21.90 7.39
C GLY A 169 22.98 21.37 8.76
N ILE A 170 22.16 21.58 9.80
CA ILE A 170 22.40 21.03 11.14
C ILE A 170 22.39 19.50 11.09
N VAL A 171 21.40 18.90 10.41
CA VAL A 171 21.30 17.44 10.25
C VAL A 171 22.45 16.88 9.43
N VAL A 172 22.78 17.51 8.30
CA VAL A 172 23.93 17.09 7.46
C VAL A 172 25.22 17.07 8.27
N ASN A 173 25.48 18.12 9.05
CA ASN A 173 26.66 18.19 9.91
C ASN A 173 26.65 17.12 11.01
N ALA A 174 25.49 16.87 11.64
CA ALA A 174 25.36 15.86 12.68
C ALA A 174 25.61 14.46 12.12
N ILE A 175 25.00 14.11 10.99
CA ILE A 175 25.21 12.81 10.31
C ILE A 175 26.68 12.67 9.87
N SER A 176 27.28 13.72 9.30
CA SER A 176 28.68 13.69 8.88
C SER A 176 29.62 13.34 10.04
N ASN A 177 29.36 13.91 11.23
CA ASN A 177 30.16 13.72 12.44
C ASN A 177 29.77 12.48 13.27
N ASN A 178 28.73 11.74 12.87
CA ASN A 178 28.28 10.56 13.60
C ASN A 178 28.92 9.29 13.03
N ALA A 179 29.76 8.61 13.81
CA ALA A 179 30.43 7.38 13.37
C ALA A 179 29.50 6.16 13.30
N ASN A 180 28.34 6.19 13.98
CA ASN A 180 27.37 5.09 14.00
C ASN A 180 26.46 5.09 12.77
N ILE A 181 26.45 6.18 12.01
CA ILE A 181 25.87 6.22 10.68
C ILE A 181 27.08 6.25 9.77
N PRO A 182 27.50 5.18 9.08
CA PRO A 182 28.67 5.21 8.20
C PRO A 182 28.32 5.59 6.76
N THR A 183 27.09 5.34 6.29
CA THR A 183 26.70 5.65 4.91
C THR A 183 26.50 7.16 4.74
N ARG A 184 27.02 7.71 3.64
CA ARG A 184 26.98 9.15 3.33
C ARG A 184 26.38 9.36 1.95
N GLY A 185 25.84 10.56 1.72
CA GLY A 185 25.30 10.92 0.42
C GLY A 185 23.98 10.23 0.07
N ASN A 186 23.33 9.59 1.03
CA ASN A 186 22.09 8.82 0.88
C ASN A 186 20.92 9.48 1.60
N LEU A 187 20.85 10.82 1.64
CA LEU A 187 19.68 11.52 2.17
C LEU A 187 18.61 11.73 1.09
N VAL A 188 17.35 11.69 1.52
CA VAL A 188 16.16 12.03 0.74
C VAL A 188 15.61 13.35 1.28
N ALA A 189 15.43 14.33 0.39
CA ALA A 189 14.96 15.67 0.72
C ALA A 189 14.50 16.39 -0.57
N PRO A 190 13.67 17.46 -0.51
CA PRO A 190 13.02 18.01 0.67
C PRO A 190 11.68 17.37 1.05
N SER A 191 11.13 16.47 0.23
CA SER A 191 9.85 15.79 0.49
C SER A 191 8.69 16.75 0.74
N LEU A 192 8.52 17.73 -0.15
CA LEU A 192 7.47 18.77 -0.03
C LEU A 192 6.10 18.21 -0.40
N GLN A 193 5.05 18.71 0.26
CA GLN A 193 3.67 18.41 -0.09
C GLN A 193 3.16 19.25 -1.27
N GLY A 194 3.61 20.50 -1.39
CA GLY A 194 3.29 21.39 -2.52
C GLY A 194 2.85 22.81 -2.15
N THR A 195 2.93 23.23 -0.87
CA THR A 195 2.74 24.65 -0.53
C THR A 195 3.99 25.48 -0.84
N TRP A 196 5.15 24.83 -0.90
CA TRP A 196 6.38 25.36 -1.48
C TRP A 196 6.67 24.68 -2.82
N THR A 197 7.33 25.41 -3.74
CA THR A 197 7.89 24.80 -4.95
C THR A 197 9.29 24.26 -4.67
N LEU A 198 9.72 23.25 -5.43
CA LEU A 198 11.10 22.73 -5.34
C LEU A 198 12.13 23.82 -5.68
N GLU A 199 11.85 24.61 -6.71
CA GLU A 199 12.68 25.73 -7.14
C GLU A 199 12.90 26.73 -6.00
N SER A 200 11.85 27.03 -5.21
CA SER A 200 11.98 27.93 -4.06
C SER A 200 12.94 27.42 -2.99
N VAL A 201 13.08 26.09 -2.84
CA VAL A 201 14.08 25.48 -1.96
C VAL A 201 15.45 25.51 -2.63
N PHE A 202 15.55 25.22 -3.93
CA PHE A 202 16.82 25.24 -4.65
C PHE A 202 17.45 26.62 -4.70
N ASP A 203 16.65 27.68 -4.84
CA ASP A 203 17.08 29.08 -4.88
C ASP A 203 17.75 29.56 -3.59
N THR A 204 17.56 28.84 -2.48
CA THR A 204 18.32 29.09 -1.23
C THR A 204 19.81 28.69 -1.34
N GLY A 205 20.19 27.99 -2.41
CA GLY A 205 21.49 27.35 -2.55
C GLY A 205 21.55 25.94 -1.96
N PHE A 206 20.40 25.33 -1.66
CA PHE A 206 20.26 23.99 -1.06
C PHE A 206 21.09 22.93 -1.80
N LEU A 207 20.92 22.86 -3.12
CA LEU A 207 21.61 21.87 -3.96
C LEU A 207 23.12 22.11 -4.03
N THR A 208 23.56 23.37 -4.06
CA THR A 208 24.99 23.71 -4.03
C THR A 208 25.63 23.34 -2.70
N SER A 209 24.92 23.57 -1.59
CA SER A 209 25.46 23.41 -0.23
C SER A 209 25.39 21.97 0.27
N TYR A 210 24.29 21.27 -0.04
CA TYR A 210 23.98 19.94 0.52
C TYR A 210 23.80 18.86 -0.53
N GLY A 211 23.98 19.18 -1.83
CA GLY A 211 23.81 18.22 -2.91
C GLY A 211 24.69 16.98 -2.79
N SER A 212 25.86 17.04 -2.15
CA SER A 212 26.69 15.85 -1.89
C SER A 212 26.13 14.92 -0.82
N ALA A 213 25.26 15.43 0.08
CA ALA A 213 24.61 14.65 1.13
C ALA A 213 23.32 13.97 0.64
N VAL A 214 22.70 14.49 -0.43
CA VAL A 214 21.40 14.04 -0.96
C VAL A 214 21.59 13.12 -2.16
N SER A 215 20.93 11.97 -2.18
CA SER A 215 20.85 11.07 -3.35
C SER A 215 19.54 11.20 -4.11
N ILE A 216 18.46 11.53 -3.41
CA ILE A 216 17.10 11.56 -3.93
C ILE A 216 16.47 12.92 -3.63
N LEU A 217 16.03 13.60 -4.69
CA LEU A 217 15.11 14.72 -4.60
C LEU A 217 13.68 14.20 -4.60
N SER A 218 12.94 14.51 -3.53
CA SER A 218 11.62 13.92 -3.28
C SER A 218 10.52 14.96 -3.19
N VAL A 219 9.33 14.53 -3.60
CA VAL A 219 8.05 15.24 -3.43
C VAL A 219 6.97 14.28 -2.96
N GLU A 220 5.94 14.81 -2.33
CA GLU A 220 4.82 14.09 -1.75
C GLU A 220 3.54 14.73 -2.27
N GLN A 221 2.65 13.98 -2.94
CA GLN A 221 1.47 14.61 -3.52
C GLN A 221 0.30 13.64 -3.72
N TYR A 222 -0.89 14.14 -3.42
CA TYR A 222 -2.16 13.47 -3.70
C TYR A 222 -2.97 14.33 -4.69
N PRO A 223 -3.74 13.73 -5.61
CA PRO A 223 -4.66 14.45 -6.50
C PRO A 223 -5.69 15.31 -5.74
N ASP A 224 -6.14 14.83 -4.57
CA ASP A 224 -7.20 15.44 -3.78
C ASP A 224 -7.07 15.05 -2.28
N ASN A 225 -8.00 15.48 -1.44
CA ASN A 225 -7.99 15.24 -0.01
C ASN A 225 -9.40 14.96 0.56
N ASN A 226 -9.51 13.95 1.42
CA ASN A 226 -10.76 13.65 2.14
C ASN A 226 -10.80 14.29 3.55
N CYS A 227 -10.04 15.37 3.78
CA CYS A 227 -9.76 15.87 5.13
C CYS A 227 -11.00 16.45 5.81
N ALA A 228 -11.89 17.13 5.08
CA ALA A 228 -13.14 17.64 5.63
C ALA A 228 -14.08 16.55 6.15
N ALA A 229 -14.11 15.37 5.52
CA ALA A 229 -14.89 14.25 6.01
C ALA A 229 -14.18 13.50 7.15
N ALA A 230 -12.85 13.35 7.04
CA ALA A 230 -12.02 12.69 8.04
C ALA A 230 -11.94 13.47 9.37
N PHE A 231 -11.95 14.80 9.30
CA PHE A 231 -11.76 15.71 10.43
C PHE A 231 -12.78 16.87 10.36
N PRO A 232 -14.08 16.59 10.62
CA PRO A 232 -15.18 17.54 10.39
C PRO A 232 -15.06 18.84 11.21
N ASP A 233 -14.32 18.83 12.32
CA ASP A 233 -14.16 19.99 13.21
C ASP A 233 -12.79 20.69 13.07
N ALA A 234 -11.92 20.21 12.16
CA ALA A 234 -10.56 20.74 12.00
C ALA A 234 -10.46 21.87 10.96
N GLY A 235 -11.60 22.41 10.49
CA GLY A 235 -11.62 23.58 9.61
C GLY A 235 -11.27 23.31 8.15
N PHE A 236 -11.29 22.06 7.70
CA PHE A 236 -11.02 21.67 6.29
C PHE A 236 -12.17 21.97 5.32
N GLY A 237 -13.26 22.58 5.79
CA GLY A 237 -14.39 22.97 4.94
C GLY A 237 -15.46 21.89 4.79
N THR A 238 -16.12 21.84 3.63
CA THR A 238 -17.23 20.90 3.37
C THR A 238 -16.70 19.58 2.82
N PRO A 239 -17.20 18.42 3.33
CA PRO A 239 -16.86 17.11 2.77
C PRO A 239 -17.10 17.03 1.26
N VAL A 240 -16.13 16.47 0.53
CA VAL A 240 -16.25 16.16 -0.89
C VAL A 240 -17.08 14.89 -1.05
N ASN A 241 -18.01 14.88 -1.99
CA ASN A 241 -18.75 13.68 -2.37
C ASN A 241 -17.94 12.85 -3.38
N PRO A 242 -17.53 11.61 -3.04
CA PRO A 242 -16.71 10.76 -3.92
C PRO A 242 -17.31 10.54 -5.31
N GLN A 243 -18.65 10.50 -5.42
CA GLN A 243 -19.32 10.24 -6.69
C GLN A 243 -19.12 11.36 -7.71
N ASP A 244 -18.94 12.60 -7.23
CA ASP A 244 -18.79 13.78 -8.08
C ASP A 244 -17.35 13.91 -8.62
N VAL A 245 -16.37 13.31 -7.94
CA VAL A 245 -14.96 13.39 -8.30
C VAL A 245 -14.41 12.14 -8.97
N PHE A 246 -15.16 11.03 -9.01
CA PHE A 246 -14.64 9.76 -9.53
C PHE A 246 -14.14 9.86 -10.98
N ALA A 247 -14.86 10.59 -11.83
CA ALA A 247 -14.47 10.79 -13.23
C ALA A 247 -13.10 11.49 -13.39
N ASN A 248 -12.66 12.27 -12.41
CA ASN A 248 -11.37 12.96 -12.44
C ASN A 248 -10.17 12.00 -12.37
N TYR A 249 -10.40 10.74 -11.96
CA TYR A 249 -9.38 9.70 -11.90
C TYR A 249 -9.35 8.81 -13.15
N LEU A 250 -10.38 8.89 -14.00
CA LEU A 250 -10.60 8.01 -15.15
C LEU A 250 -10.20 8.68 -16.46
N THR A 251 -9.08 9.39 -16.43
CA THR A 251 -8.56 10.22 -17.50
C THR A 251 -7.04 10.22 -17.47
N HIS A 252 -6.41 10.13 -18.64
CA HIS A 252 -4.96 10.22 -18.80
C HIS A 252 -4.39 11.58 -18.33
N ASN A 253 -5.16 12.66 -18.46
CA ASN A 253 -4.79 13.96 -17.93
C ASN A 253 -4.69 13.98 -16.39
N ALA A 254 -5.31 13.04 -15.67
CA ALA A 254 -5.19 12.97 -14.21
C ALA A 254 -3.73 12.87 -13.76
N GLY A 255 -2.99 11.90 -14.32
CA GLY A 255 -1.57 11.71 -14.01
C GLY A 255 -0.70 12.86 -14.53
N LYS A 256 -0.95 13.33 -15.76
CA LYS A 256 -0.17 14.41 -16.39
C LYS A 256 -0.26 15.72 -15.62
N ASN A 257 -1.46 16.12 -15.22
CA ASN A 257 -1.67 17.36 -14.49
C ASN A 257 -1.04 17.30 -13.09
N LEU A 258 -1.05 16.13 -12.46
CA LEU A 258 -0.50 15.95 -11.12
C LEU A 258 1.03 16.13 -11.09
N ILE A 259 1.74 15.65 -12.11
CA ILE A 259 3.19 15.80 -12.21
C ILE A 259 3.66 17.10 -12.87
N ALA A 260 2.76 17.82 -13.56
CA ALA A 260 3.12 18.98 -14.38
C ALA A 260 3.93 20.04 -13.61
N GLN A 261 3.59 20.26 -12.33
CA GLN A 261 4.27 21.20 -11.46
C GLN A 261 5.73 20.84 -11.14
N TYR A 262 6.15 19.60 -11.37
CA TYR A 262 7.50 19.12 -11.06
C TYR A 262 8.40 19.02 -12.29
N LEU A 263 7.85 19.15 -13.50
CA LEU A 263 8.59 18.92 -14.74
C LEU A 263 9.76 19.91 -14.94
N SER A 264 9.66 21.13 -14.41
CA SER A 264 10.75 22.12 -14.43
C SER A 264 11.92 21.74 -13.52
N ALA A 265 11.67 21.01 -12.44
CA ALA A 265 12.70 20.59 -11.48
C ALA A 265 13.44 19.32 -11.91
N VAL A 266 12.81 18.46 -12.72
CA VAL A 266 13.38 17.18 -13.16
C VAL A 266 14.74 17.32 -13.87
N PRO A 267 14.94 18.23 -14.85
CA PRO A 267 16.24 18.41 -15.50
C PRO A 267 17.35 18.80 -14.52
N THR A 268 17.04 19.60 -13.50
CA THR A 268 18.00 19.97 -12.45
C THR A 268 18.44 18.74 -11.65
N ALA A 269 17.50 17.88 -11.26
CA ALA A 269 17.80 16.61 -10.59
C ALA A 269 18.75 15.74 -11.44
N GLN A 270 18.44 15.59 -12.74
CA GLN A 270 19.25 14.80 -13.67
C GLN A 270 20.65 15.37 -13.87
N GLN A 271 20.79 16.68 -14.08
CA GLN A 271 22.10 17.34 -14.26
C GLN A 271 23.01 17.15 -13.04
N MET A 272 22.42 17.04 -11.86
CA MET A 272 23.14 16.78 -10.61
C MET A 272 23.33 15.29 -10.30
N GLY A 273 22.91 14.39 -11.19
CA GLY A 273 22.98 12.95 -10.99
C GLY A 273 22.15 12.46 -9.81
N LYS A 274 21.04 13.14 -9.50
CA LYS A 274 20.12 12.80 -8.41
C LYS A 274 18.91 12.06 -8.94
N GLN A 275 18.43 11.12 -8.13
CA GLN A 275 17.13 10.52 -8.38
C GLN A 275 16.03 11.52 -8.09
N PHE A 276 14.91 11.42 -8.79
CA PHE A 276 13.72 12.24 -8.54
C PHE A 276 12.53 11.32 -8.25
N MET A 277 11.93 11.41 -7.06
CA MET A 277 10.92 10.44 -6.63
C MET A 277 9.66 11.10 -6.07
N MET A 278 8.51 10.54 -6.45
CA MET A 278 7.24 10.76 -5.77
C MET A 278 7.23 9.89 -4.52
N PHE A 279 7.74 10.44 -3.43
CA PHE A 279 8.07 9.69 -2.22
C PHE A 279 6.85 9.42 -1.32
N GLU A 280 5.74 10.09 -1.59
CA GLU A 280 4.42 9.77 -1.07
C GLU A 280 3.34 10.14 -2.07
N THR A 281 2.42 9.22 -2.35
CA THR A 281 1.22 9.53 -3.12
C THR A 281 0.16 8.46 -2.89
N ASN A 282 -1.10 8.80 -3.12
CA ASN A 282 -2.18 7.85 -3.37
C ASN A 282 -3.36 8.63 -3.97
N THR A 283 -4.54 8.03 -4.10
CA THR A 283 -5.70 8.67 -4.75
C THR A 283 -6.15 9.96 -4.05
N ALA A 284 -6.18 10.00 -2.71
CA ALA A 284 -6.51 11.21 -1.97
C ALA A 284 -5.93 11.12 -0.55
N SER A 285 -5.45 12.24 -0.02
CA SER A 285 -4.93 12.29 1.35
C SER A 285 -6.07 12.14 2.37
N CYS A 286 -5.73 12.10 3.66
CA CYS A 286 -6.71 11.91 4.74
C CYS A 286 -7.54 10.62 4.62
N GLY A 287 -6.91 9.52 4.17
CA GLY A 287 -7.48 8.18 4.15
C GLY A 287 -8.21 7.78 2.86
N GLY A 288 -8.27 8.65 1.86
CA GLY A 288 -8.90 8.35 0.58
C GLY A 288 -10.42 8.48 0.60
N PHE A 289 -11.01 8.36 -0.59
CA PHE A 289 -12.45 8.41 -0.82
C PHE A 289 -13.02 7.00 -1.00
N PRO A 290 -13.85 6.48 -0.08
CA PRO A 290 -14.56 5.24 -0.30
C PRO A 290 -15.40 5.28 -1.59
N GLY A 291 -15.29 4.26 -2.44
CA GLY A 291 -15.90 4.20 -3.77
C GLY A 291 -14.97 4.61 -4.91
N VAL A 292 -13.92 5.38 -4.62
CA VAL A 292 -12.91 5.82 -5.60
C VAL A 292 -11.56 5.17 -5.31
N SER A 293 -11.08 5.31 -4.08
CA SER A 293 -9.78 4.80 -3.63
C SER A 293 -9.73 3.27 -3.59
N ASP A 294 -10.83 2.64 -3.20
CA ASP A 294 -10.97 1.19 -3.04
C ASP A 294 -11.62 0.50 -4.25
N SER A 295 -11.66 1.16 -5.42
CA SER A 295 -12.25 0.63 -6.65
C SER A 295 -11.22 0.38 -7.75
N PHE A 296 -11.59 -0.39 -8.77
CA PHE A 296 -10.75 -0.72 -9.92
C PHE A 296 -10.24 0.52 -10.68
N GLY A 297 -10.98 1.63 -10.63
CA GLY A 297 -10.55 2.91 -11.15
C GLY A 297 -9.23 3.40 -10.55
N SER A 298 -8.95 3.12 -9.25
CA SER A 298 -7.67 3.46 -8.64
C SER A 298 -6.51 2.61 -9.18
N ALA A 299 -6.78 1.36 -9.57
CA ALA A 299 -5.78 0.51 -10.21
C ALA A 299 -5.39 1.02 -11.59
N LEU A 300 -6.38 1.39 -12.42
CA LEU A 300 -6.14 1.97 -13.74
C LEU A 300 -5.40 3.31 -13.64
N TRP A 301 -5.85 4.17 -12.73
CA TRP A 301 -5.20 5.46 -12.44
C TRP A 301 -3.74 5.26 -12.04
N ALA A 302 -3.46 4.31 -11.13
CA ALA A 302 -2.10 4.07 -10.66
C ALA A 302 -1.18 3.49 -11.76
N VAL A 303 -1.69 2.65 -12.68
CA VAL A 303 -0.92 2.19 -13.85
C VAL A 303 -0.56 3.37 -14.76
N ASP A 304 -1.54 4.19 -15.14
CA ASP A 304 -1.32 5.33 -16.03
C ASP A 304 -0.41 6.38 -15.38
N TYR A 305 -0.72 6.79 -14.15
CA TYR A 305 0.06 7.77 -13.39
C TYR A 305 1.50 7.31 -13.17
N GLY A 306 1.69 6.02 -12.86
CA GLY A 306 3.00 5.42 -12.76
C GLY A 306 3.79 5.55 -14.06
N LEU A 307 3.23 5.12 -15.19
CA LEU A 307 3.91 5.19 -16.47
C LEU A 307 4.18 6.63 -16.90
N GLN A 308 3.31 7.58 -16.55
CA GLN A 308 3.57 9.00 -16.76
C GLN A 308 4.76 9.53 -15.96
N MET A 309 4.87 9.13 -14.69
CA MET A 309 6.04 9.46 -13.88
C MET A 309 7.32 8.90 -14.52
N ALA A 310 7.31 7.64 -14.96
CA ALA A 310 8.45 7.03 -15.65
C ALA A 310 8.81 7.76 -16.96
N TYR A 311 7.83 8.10 -17.79
CA TYR A 311 8.00 8.91 -19.00
C TYR A 311 8.61 10.28 -18.69
N SER A 312 8.26 10.86 -17.55
CA SER A 312 8.72 12.17 -17.09
C SER A 312 9.99 12.10 -16.24
N ASN A 313 10.77 11.02 -16.35
CA ASN A 313 12.05 10.81 -15.66
C ASN A 313 12.01 10.78 -14.12
N PHE A 314 10.87 10.45 -13.53
CA PHE A 314 10.85 10.05 -12.13
C PHE A 314 11.51 8.67 -12.01
N THR A 315 12.39 8.51 -11.02
CA THR A 315 13.03 7.23 -10.69
C THR A 315 12.05 6.25 -10.06
N GLY A 316 10.99 6.76 -9.43
CA GLY A 316 9.91 5.92 -8.92
C GLY A 316 8.92 6.70 -8.06
N ALA A 317 7.89 5.98 -7.64
CA ALA A 317 6.84 6.48 -6.77
C ALA A 317 6.56 5.47 -5.65
N LEU A 318 6.01 5.93 -4.53
CA LEU A 318 5.63 5.09 -3.41
C LEU A 318 4.17 5.34 -3.05
N LEU A 319 3.33 4.31 -3.21
CA LEU A 319 1.93 4.34 -2.81
C LEU A 319 1.80 4.33 -1.29
N HIS A 320 1.06 5.26 -0.72
CA HIS A 320 0.89 5.34 0.73
C HIS A 320 0.00 4.24 1.28
N ILE A 321 0.34 3.74 2.46
CA ILE A 321 -0.45 2.80 3.26
C ILE A 321 -0.62 3.41 4.65
N GLY A 322 -1.88 3.52 5.06
CA GLY A 322 -2.26 4.08 6.34
C GLY A 322 -2.78 3.04 7.32
N GLY A 323 -3.68 3.46 8.22
CA GLY A 323 -4.36 2.59 9.17
C GLY A 323 -5.42 1.69 8.55
N GLN A 324 -6.10 0.91 9.39
CA GLN A 324 -7.13 -0.06 8.96
C GLN A 324 -8.28 0.56 8.16
N ASP A 325 -8.67 1.78 8.50
CA ASP A 325 -9.86 2.45 7.98
C ASP A 325 -9.56 3.30 6.73
N VAL A 326 -8.37 3.15 6.15
CA VAL A 326 -7.91 3.87 4.96
C VAL A 326 -8.36 3.15 3.70
N SER A 327 -9.08 3.88 2.84
CA SER A 327 -9.69 3.34 1.61
C SER A 327 -8.69 3.11 0.48
N TYR A 328 -7.58 3.85 0.46
CA TYR A 328 -6.56 3.70 -0.59
C TYR A 328 -5.51 2.61 -0.30
N ASN A 329 -5.67 1.87 0.79
CA ASN A 329 -4.72 0.83 1.17
C ASN A 329 -4.64 -0.25 0.08
N PRO A 330 -3.43 -0.57 -0.42
CA PRO A 330 -3.21 -1.72 -1.30
C PRO A 330 -3.57 -3.04 -0.63
N PHE A 331 -3.46 -3.13 0.70
CA PHE A 331 -3.88 -4.30 1.46
C PHE A 331 -4.23 -3.92 2.90
N THR A 332 -5.12 -4.69 3.51
CA THR A 332 -5.69 -4.43 4.84
C THR A 332 -5.90 -5.75 5.58
N PRO A 333 -5.20 -6.05 6.69
CA PRO A 333 -5.56 -7.15 7.57
C PRO A 333 -6.98 -7.03 8.11
N PRO A 334 -7.62 -8.17 8.42
CA PRO A 334 -8.93 -8.18 9.04
C PRO A 334 -8.87 -7.49 10.42
N PRO A 335 -10.00 -6.92 10.90
CA PRO A 335 -10.11 -6.44 12.28
C PRO A 335 -9.68 -7.52 13.29
N THR A 336 -9.04 -7.12 14.40
CA THR A 336 -8.44 -8.08 15.36
C THR A 336 -9.42 -9.16 15.83
N ASN A 337 -10.69 -8.80 16.04
CA ASN A 337 -11.75 -9.72 16.46
C ASN A 337 -12.23 -10.68 15.35
N LEU A 338 -11.87 -10.44 14.09
CA LEU A 338 -12.22 -11.25 12.91
C LEU A 338 -11.03 -12.03 12.34
N SER A 339 -9.79 -11.76 12.82
CA SER A 339 -8.54 -12.36 12.32
C SER A 339 -8.44 -13.89 12.39
N THR A 340 -9.37 -14.55 13.07
CA THR A 340 -9.43 -16.03 13.17
C THR A 340 -10.30 -16.69 12.10
N THR A 341 -11.17 -15.92 11.46
CA THR A 341 -12.18 -16.43 10.52
C THR A 341 -12.16 -15.72 9.16
N HIS A 342 -11.43 -14.60 9.07
CA HIS A 342 -11.32 -13.77 7.89
C HIS A 342 -9.86 -13.64 7.48
N GLY A 343 -9.62 -13.67 6.17
CA GLY A 343 -8.36 -13.31 5.56
C GLY A 343 -8.19 -11.79 5.47
N TRP A 344 -7.11 -11.39 4.82
CA TRP A 344 -6.82 -10.01 4.46
C TRP A 344 -7.71 -9.57 3.28
N THR A 345 -7.79 -8.27 3.08
CA THR A 345 -8.36 -7.68 1.87
C THR A 345 -7.22 -7.07 1.06
N VAL A 346 -7.17 -7.34 -0.24
CA VAL A 346 -6.26 -6.65 -1.18
C VAL A 346 -7.08 -5.64 -1.95
N GLY A 347 -6.69 -4.36 -1.89
CA GLY A 347 -7.34 -3.29 -2.62
C GLY A 347 -7.00 -3.35 -4.12
N PRO A 348 -7.91 -2.95 -5.03
CA PRO A 348 -7.65 -2.96 -6.46
C PRO A 348 -6.33 -2.29 -6.88
N ILE A 349 -5.96 -1.19 -6.20
CA ILE A 349 -4.72 -0.46 -6.48
C ILE A 349 -3.46 -1.33 -6.37
N PHE A 350 -3.45 -2.39 -5.56
CA PHE A 350 -2.30 -3.29 -5.45
C PHE A 350 -1.99 -3.99 -6.78
N TYR A 351 -3.01 -4.34 -7.57
CA TYR A 351 -2.81 -4.98 -8.88
C TYR A 351 -2.04 -4.08 -9.85
N SER A 352 -2.14 -2.75 -9.72
CA SER A 352 -1.33 -1.83 -10.54
C SER A 352 0.17 -2.06 -10.36
N THR A 353 0.59 -2.47 -9.16
CA THR A 353 2.01 -2.70 -8.83
C THR A 353 2.56 -3.93 -9.56
N LEU A 354 1.72 -4.94 -9.78
CA LEU A 354 2.07 -6.13 -10.58
C LEU A 354 2.22 -5.76 -12.06
N VAL A 355 1.25 -4.99 -12.60
CA VAL A 355 1.32 -4.50 -13.98
C VAL A 355 2.58 -3.67 -14.20
N LEU A 356 2.87 -2.73 -13.30
CA LEU A 356 4.01 -1.82 -13.43
C LEU A 356 5.35 -2.53 -13.21
N ALA A 357 5.41 -3.54 -12.36
CA ALA A 357 6.59 -4.38 -12.22
C ALA A 357 6.89 -5.15 -13.52
N GLU A 358 5.88 -5.80 -14.10
CA GLU A 358 6.05 -6.56 -15.35
C GLU A 358 6.22 -5.64 -16.58
N ALA A 359 5.66 -4.43 -16.57
CA ALA A 359 5.83 -3.47 -17.66
C ALA A 359 7.25 -2.89 -17.71
N LEU A 360 7.81 -2.52 -16.54
CA LEU A 360 9.11 -1.85 -16.43
C LEU A 360 10.30 -2.80 -16.33
N GLY A 361 10.08 -4.11 -16.18
CA GLY A 361 11.17 -5.06 -16.17
C GLY A 361 12.08 -4.99 -14.93
N THR A 362 13.18 -5.74 -14.99
CA THR A 362 14.16 -5.87 -13.90
C THR A 362 15.58 -5.46 -14.29
N THR A 363 15.80 -5.19 -15.58
CA THR A 363 17.10 -4.77 -16.17
C THR A 363 17.63 -3.45 -15.64
N ASN A 364 16.75 -2.57 -15.14
CA ASN A 364 17.00 -1.13 -14.91
C ASN A 364 17.39 -0.36 -16.19
N THR A 365 17.02 -0.85 -17.36
CA THR A 365 17.27 -0.17 -18.65
C THR A 365 16.00 0.31 -19.34
N SER A 366 14.87 0.22 -18.65
CA SER A 366 13.56 0.58 -19.15
C SER A 366 13.49 2.05 -19.52
N GLN A 367 13.00 2.36 -20.72
CA GLN A 367 12.66 3.71 -21.16
C GLN A 367 11.19 3.72 -21.58
N VAL A 368 10.39 4.58 -20.96
CA VAL A 368 8.96 4.67 -21.22
C VAL A 368 8.68 5.83 -22.17
N LEU A 369 7.83 5.58 -23.15
CA LEU A 369 7.34 6.58 -24.09
C LEU A 369 5.81 6.58 -24.05
N ASP A 370 5.21 7.71 -23.68
CA ASP A 370 3.79 7.97 -23.91
C ASP A 370 3.56 8.22 -25.41
N LEU A 371 2.76 7.35 -26.03
CA LEU A 371 2.53 7.37 -27.47
C LEU A 371 1.55 8.45 -27.90
N ASN A 372 0.87 9.12 -26.95
CA ASN A 372 -0.27 9.99 -27.24
C ASN A 372 -1.24 9.30 -28.23
N ALA A 373 -1.50 8.01 -28.01
CA ALA A 373 -2.25 7.18 -28.93
C ALA A 373 -3.68 7.70 -29.14
N ASN A 374 -4.28 7.32 -30.26
CA ASN A 374 -5.64 7.74 -30.64
C ASN A 374 -5.84 9.26 -30.61
N SER A 375 -4.85 10.01 -31.13
CA SER A 375 -4.82 11.49 -31.11
C SER A 375 -4.82 12.08 -29.70
N GLY A 376 -4.11 11.45 -28.76
CA GLY A 376 -4.07 11.86 -27.36
C GLY A 376 -5.39 11.62 -26.63
N SER A 377 -6.05 10.49 -26.90
CA SER A 377 -7.30 10.12 -26.22
C SER A 377 -7.11 10.05 -24.71
N ASP A 378 -8.02 10.70 -24.00
CA ASP A 378 -7.96 10.77 -22.54
C ASP A 378 -8.42 9.47 -21.86
N GLN A 379 -9.16 8.62 -22.57
CA GLN A 379 -9.73 7.38 -22.06
C GLN A 379 -8.90 6.14 -22.41
N THR A 380 -8.00 6.24 -23.40
CA THR A 380 -7.27 5.10 -23.95
C THR A 380 -5.77 5.36 -24.12
N PRO A 381 -5.05 5.74 -23.04
CA PRO A 381 -3.62 5.99 -23.16
C PRO A 381 -2.84 4.71 -23.47
N ALA A 382 -1.72 4.88 -24.17
CA ALA A 382 -0.85 3.79 -24.56
C ALA A 382 0.62 4.19 -24.40
N TYR A 383 1.41 3.24 -23.90
CA TYR A 383 2.82 3.43 -23.63
C TYR A 383 3.64 2.37 -24.35
N ALA A 384 4.78 2.77 -24.91
CA ALA A 384 5.84 1.88 -25.34
C ALA A 384 6.94 1.82 -24.27
N ILE A 385 7.41 0.62 -23.94
CA ILE A 385 8.54 0.41 -23.04
C ILE A 385 9.68 -0.24 -23.82
N TYR A 386 10.81 0.45 -23.85
CA TYR A 386 12.04 0.00 -24.46
C TYR A 386 12.98 -0.55 -23.38
N GLU A 387 13.70 -1.60 -23.71
CA GLU A 387 14.79 -2.17 -22.90
C GLU A 387 16.05 -2.19 -23.73
N ASN A 388 17.15 -1.64 -23.21
CA ASN A 388 18.42 -1.56 -23.94
C ASN A 388 18.27 -0.92 -25.34
N GLY A 389 17.37 0.04 -25.49
CA GLY A 389 17.08 0.71 -26.76
C GLY A 389 16.22 -0.08 -27.75
N ALA A 390 15.70 -1.25 -27.39
CA ALA A 390 14.79 -2.04 -28.22
C ALA A 390 13.39 -2.10 -27.61
N LEU A 391 12.34 -2.02 -28.43
CA LEU A 391 10.97 -2.12 -27.94
C LEU A 391 10.73 -3.50 -27.31
N ALA A 392 10.42 -3.53 -26.03
CA ALA A 392 10.21 -4.75 -25.26
C ALA A 392 8.73 -5.02 -25.00
N ARG A 393 8.00 -3.97 -24.58
CA ARG A 393 6.61 -4.10 -24.12
C ARG A 393 5.78 -2.89 -24.53
N MET A 394 4.46 -3.05 -24.51
CA MET A 394 3.50 -1.96 -24.61
C MET A 394 2.43 -2.12 -23.53
N VAL A 395 1.95 -1.01 -23.00
CA VAL A 395 0.82 -0.97 -22.06
C VAL A 395 -0.30 -0.18 -22.69
N LEU A 396 -1.47 -0.80 -22.82
CA LEU A 396 -2.68 -0.18 -23.37
C LEU A 396 -3.73 -0.12 -22.26
N VAL A 397 -4.21 1.07 -21.93
CA VAL A 397 -5.18 1.28 -20.86
C VAL A 397 -6.55 1.60 -21.47
N ASN A 398 -7.62 1.22 -20.77
CA ASN A 398 -8.98 1.61 -21.08
C ASN A 398 -9.74 2.01 -19.81
N PHE A 399 -10.01 3.30 -19.67
CA PHE A 399 -10.76 3.86 -18.55
C PHE A 399 -12.29 3.73 -18.69
N MET A 400 -12.79 3.23 -19.83
CA MET A 400 -14.22 3.08 -20.06
C MET A 400 -14.76 1.82 -19.38
N THR A 401 -15.94 1.92 -18.77
CA THR A 401 -16.73 0.73 -18.39
C THR A 401 -17.56 0.28 -19.57
N GLU A 402 -17.60 -1.02 -19.84
CA GLU A 402 -18.45 -1.58 -20.88
C GLU A 402 -19.94 -1.30 -20.59
N GLN A 403 -20.65 -0.80 -21.60
CA GLN A 403 -22.09 -0.57 -21.57
C GLN A 403 -22.71 -1.14 -22.85
N ASP A 404 -23.68 -2.05 -22.71
CA ASP A 404 -24.40 -2.68 -23.83
C ASP A 404 -23.50 -3.30 -24.92
N GLY A 405 -22.38 -3.91 -24.50
CA GLY A 405 -21.41 -4.52 -25.42
C GLY A 405 -20.44 -3.51 -26.07
N GLN A 406 -20.45 -2.25 -25.62
CA GLN A 406 -19.62 -1.16 -26.13
C GLN A 406 -18.61 -0.70 -25.09
N GLY A 407 -17.41 -0.35 -25.53
CA GLY A 407 -16.35 0.23 -24.69
C GLY A 407 -15.02 -0.50 -24.84
N ALA A 408 -15.05 -1.82 -25.06
CA ALA A 408 -13.85 -2.56 -25.45
C ALA A 408 -13.43 -2.14 -26.86
N TYR A 409 -12.13 -2.15 -27.14
CA TYR A 409 -11.61 -1.78 -28.46
C TYR A 409 -10.49 -2.72 -28.90
N THR A 410 -10.07 -2.60 -30.15
CA THR A 410 -8.89 -3.30 -30.68
C THR A 410 -7.85 -2.26 -31.06
N ALA A 411 -6.68 -2.33 -30.44
CA ALA A 411 -5.54 -1.48 -30.76
C ALA A 411 -4.74 -2.14 -31.89
N THR A 412 -4.67 -1.49 -33.04
CA THR A 412 -3.76 -1.91 -34.11
C THR A 412 -2.38 -1.32 -33.85
N ILE A 413 -1.43 -2.17 -33.47
CA ILE A 413 -0.04 -1.78 -33.23
C ILE A 413 0.84 -2.08 -34.44
N SER A 414 1.81 -1.22 -34.71
CA SER A 414 2.85 -1.44 -35.71
C SER A 414 4.21 -1.16 -35.07
N VAL A 415 5.15 -2.09 -35.23
CA VAL A 415 6.55 -1.91 -34.79
C VAL A 415 7.39 -1.55 -36.00
N GLY A 416 8.08 -0.41 -35.93
CA GLY A 416 8.80 0.15 -37.07
C GLY A 416 7.89 0.48 -38.27
N GLY A 417 8.49 0.87 -39.39
CA GLY A 417 7.76 1.27 -40.59
C GLY A 417 6.98 2.58 -40.43
N GLY A 418 6.11 2.87 -41.39
CA GLY A 418 5.25 4.06 -41.37
C GLY A 418 6.03 5.37 -41.23
N GLN A 419 5.69 6.15 -40.20
CA GLN A 419 6.31 7.46 -39.91
C GLN A 419 7.61 7.37 -39.09
N THR A 420 7.99 6.19 -38.59
CA THR A 420 9.19 6.03 -37.75
C THR A 420 10.50 6.12 -38.55
N GLY A 421 10.44 5.88 -39.86
CA GLY A 421 11.63 5.80 -40.72
C GLY A 421 12.45 4.50 -40.54
N GLU A 422 12.00 3.61 -39.66
CA GLU A 422 12.59 2.28 -39.44
C GLU A 422 12.01 1.25 -40.41
N GLY A 423 12.68 0.10 -40.57
CA GLY A 423 12.10 -1.03 -41.30
C GLY A 423 10.90 -1.63 -40.56
N ASN A 424 10.02 -2.34 -41.29
CA ASN A 424 8.93 -3.10 -40.69
C ASN A 424 9.49 -4.12 -39.68
N GLY A 425 9.00 -4.07 -38.44
CA GLY A 425 9.51 -4.84 -37.32
C GLY A 425 8.43 -5.57 -36.52
N THR A 426 7.16 -5.53 -36.95
CA THR A 426 6.08 -6.24 -36.25
C THR A 426 6.37 -7.75 -36.20
N PRO A 427 6.44 -8.39 -35.02
CA PRO A 427 6.71 -9.82 -34.90
C PRO A 427 5.54 -10.65 -35.45
N SER A 428 5.72 -11.94 -35.71
CA SER A 428 4.61 -12.81 -36.18
C SER A 428 3.56 -13.10 -35.11
N GLN A 429 3.91 -12.93 -33.84
CA GLN A 429 3.00 -13.06 -32.72
C GLN A 429 3.51 -12.25 -31.53
N VAL A 430 2.59 -11.87 -30.65
CA VAL A 430 2.88 -11.28 -29.34
C VAL A 430 2.16 -12.03 -28.23
N LYS A 431 2.52 -11.73 -26.99
CA LYS A 431 1.92 -12.29 -25.79
C LYS A 431 1.25 -11.20 -24.98
N VAL A 432 0.08 -11.46 -24.40
CA VAL A 432 -0.70 -10.43 -23.70
C VAL A 432 -1.24 -10.95 -22.37
N LYS A 433 -1.01 -10.17 -21.31
CA LYS A 433 -1.66 -10.31 -20.00
C LYS A 433 -2.67 -9.18 -19.83
N TYR A 434 -3.77 -9.47 -19.14
CA TYR A 434 -4.84 -8.50 -18.91
C TYR A 434 -5.09 -8.23 -17.43
N LEU A 435 -5.24 -6.95 -17.09
CA LEU A 435 -5.83 -6.50 -15.83
C LEU A 435 -7.30 -6.16 -16.11
N THR A 436 -8.24 -6.84 -15.45
CA THR A 436 -9.68 -6.68 -15.72
C THR A 436 -10.52 -6.66 -14.45
N ALA A 437 -11.68 -6.01 -14.57
CA ALA A 437 -12.78 -6.06 -13.62
C ALA A 437 -14.11 -5.78 -14.35
N PRO A 438 -15.28 -6.14 -13.79
CA PRO A 438 -16.58 -5.88 -14.43
C PRO A 438 -16.91 -4.40 -14.65
N SER A 439 -16.36 -3.49 -13.85
CA SER A 439 -16.54 -2.04 -14.01
C SER A 439 -15.42 -1.27 -13.32
N VAL A 440 -15.27 0.03 -13.63
CA VAL A 440 -14.29 0.87 -12.92
C VAL A 440 -14.62 1.02 -11.43
N ALA A 441 -15.89 0.86 -11.05
CA ALA A 441 -16.34 0.93 -9.67
C ALA A 441 -16.20 -0.40 -8.90
N GLU A 442 -15.77 -1.49 -9.56
CA GLU A 442 -15.60 -2.81 -8.94
C GLU A 442 -14.58 -2.76 -7.80
N LYS A 443 -14.80 -3.50 -6.73
CA LYS A 443 -13.91 -3.54 -5.57
C LYS A 443 -13.24 -4.90 -5.35
N ASP A 444 -13.91 -5.97 -5.73
CA ASP A 444 -13.54 -7.33 -5.32
C ASP A 444 -13.10 -8.18 -6.51
N ASN A 445 -13.85 -8.13 -7.61
CA ASN A 445 -13.65 -9.01 -8.78
C ASN A 445 -12.57 -8.47 -9.74
N VAL A 446 -11.36 -8.26 -9.21
CA VAL A 446 -10.19 -7.81 -9.99
C VAL A 446 -9.29 -9.00 -10.30
N THR A 447 -8.84 -9.10 -11.55
CA THR A 447 -7.89 -10.14 -11.97
C THR A 447 -6.70 -9.58 -12.73
N TRP A 448 -5.52 -10.12 -12.47
CA TRP A 448 -4.32 -9.93 -13.29
C TRP A 448 -3.96 -11.26 -13.93
N ALA A 449 -3.96 -11.30 -15.27
CA ALA A 449 -3.74 -12.53 -16.05
C ALA A 449 -4.61 -13.70 -15.57
N ASN A 450 -5.89 -13.45 -15.28
CA ASN A 450 -6.86 -14.43 -14.75
C ASN A 450 -6.53 -14.98 -13.34
N GLN A 451 -5.65 -14.30 -12.60
CA GLN A 451 -5.38 -14.59 -11.20
C GLN A 451 -5.92 -13.50 -10.28
N THR A 452 -6.28 -13.85 -9.06
CA THR A 452 -6.88 -12.93 -8.08
C THR A 452 -6.40 -13.23 -6.65
N TYR A 453 -6.44 -12.21 -5.79
CA TYR A 453 -6.27 -12.32 -4.35
C TYR A 453 -7.57 -12.66 -3.60
N GLY A 454 -8.67 -12.87 -4.34
CA GLY A 454 -9.99 -13.08 -3.76
C GLY A 454 -10.69 -11.77 -3.40
N GLY A 455 -11.93 -11.89 -2.92
CA GLY A 455 -12.71 -10.75 -2.47
C GLY A 455 -12.28 -10.24 -1.10
N ARG A 456 -13.05 -9.27 -0.60
CA ARG A 456 -12.87 -8.74 0.75
C ARG A 456 -12.83 -9.86 1.79
N PHE A 457 -11.77 -9.84 2.61
CA PHE A 457 -11.50 -10.80 3.68
C PHE A 457 -11.22 -12.25 3.25
N GLU A 458 -10.78 -12.47 2.01
CA GLU A 458 -10.48 -13.81 1.50
C GLU A 458 -8.99 -14.07 1.27
N CYS A 459 -8.15 -13.02 1.31
CA CYS A 459 -6.75 -13.10 0.91
C CYS A 459 -5.84 -13.64 2.01
N ASP A 460 -4.99 -14.62 1.69
CA ASP A 460 -3.91 -15.11 2.54
C ASP A 460 -2.51 -14.62 2.10
N GLY A 461 -2.50 -13.64 1.20
CA GLY A 461 -1.33 -13.03 0.58
C GLY A 461 -0.86 -13.70 -0.71
N ARG A 462 -1.49 -14.80 -1.15
CA ARG A 462 -1.11 -15.52 -2.38
C ARG A 462 -2.08 -15.24 -3.52
N LEU A 463 -1.54 -15.07 -4.73
CA LEU A 463 -2.35 -15.08 -5.94
C LEU A 463 -2.93 -16.48 -6.16
N SER A 464 -4.24 -16.52 -6.42
CA SER A 464 -5.00 -17.72 -6.74
C SER A 464 -5.47 -17.70 -8.19
N GLY A 465 -5.76 -18.87 -8.75
CA GLY A 465 -6.15 -19.01 -10.15
C GLY A 465 -4.99 -19.40 -11.06
N THR A 466 -5.33 -19.80 -12.29
CA THR A 466 -4.35 -20.17 -13.33
C THR A 466 -4.00 -18.94 -14.14
N GLU A 467 -2.71 -18.64 -14.24
CA GLU A 467 -2.21 -17.57 -15.08
C GLU A 467 -2.56 -17.83 -16.55
N VAL A 468 -3.12 -16.82 -17.21
CA VAL A 468 -3.48 -16.85 -18.63
C VAL A 468 -2.70 -15.77 -19.36
N ILE A 469 -1.81 -16.21 -20.25
CA ILE A 469 -1.08 -15.36 -21.19
C ILE A 469 -1.58 -15.67 -22.60
N GLN A 470 -2.30 -14.72 -23.19
CA GLN A 470 -2.86 -14.90 -24.54
C GLN A 470 -1.78 -14.75 -25.60
N THR A 471 -1.87 -15.54 -26.67
CA THR A 471 -1.01 -15.40 -27.86
C THR A 471 -1.82 -14.78 -28.96
N ILE A 472 -1.37 -13.66 -29.49
CA ILE A 472 -2.01 -12.97 -30.60
C ILE A 472 -1.10 -13.09 -31.81
N THR A 473 -1.63 -13.62 -32.90
CA THR A 473 -0.95 -13.67 -34.20
C THR A 473 -1.03 -12.30 -34.86
N CYS A 474 0.09 -11.81 -35.36
CA CYS A 474 0.18 -10.52 -36.05
C CYS A 474 0.35 -10.73 -37.57
N ASP A 475 -0.05 -9.75 -38.37
CA ASP A 475 0.16 -9.73 -39.81
C ASP A 475 1.49 -9.04 -40.16
N THR A 476 2.51 -9.85 -40.40
CA THR A 476 3.85 -9.35 -40.80
C THR A 476 3.88 -8.74 -42.20
N ASN A 477 2.95 -9.09 -43.09
CA ASN A 477 2.86 -8.49 -44.42
C ASN A 477 2.24 -7.09 -44.34
N ALA A 478 1.21 -6.94 -43.51
CA ALA A 478 0.58 -5.63 -43.24
C ALA A 478 1.36 -4.79 -42.21
N ASN A 479 2.36 -5.38 -41.53
CA ASN A 479 3.09 -4.77 -40.41
C ASN A 479 2.18 -4.36 -39.24
N THR A 480 1.14 -5.13 -38.96
CA THR A 480 0.15 -4.82 -37.92
C THR A 480 -0.04 -5.97 -36.95
N CYS A 481 -0.35 -5.66 -35.69
CA CYS A 481 -0.86 -6.61 -34.72
C CYS A 481 -2.08 -6.03 -34.03
N ASP A 482 -3.19 -6.78 -34.04
CA ASP A 482 -4.47 -6.31 -33.50
C ASP A 482 -4.67 -6.84 -32.08
N ILE A 483 -4.58 -5.94 -31.09
CA ILE A 483 -4.63 -6.27 -29.67
C ILE A 483 -6.01 -5.90 -29.11
N PRO A 484 -6.83 -6.88 -28.69
CA PRO A 484 -8.05 -6.59 -27.95
C PRO A 484 -7.71 -5.90 -26.63
N VAL A 485 -8.44 -4.84 -26.27
CA VAL A 485 -8.30 -4.15 -24.99
C VAL A 485 -9.67 -4.13 -24.29
N PRO A 486 -9.79 -4.75 -23.11
CA PRO A 486 -11.06 -4.86 -22.38
C PRO A 486 -11.54 -3.50 -21.86
N ALA A 487 -12.81 -3.42 -21.47
CA ALA A 487 -13.43 -2.21 -20.90
C ALA A 487 -14.16 -2.50 -19.58
N PRO A 488 -13.65 -2.03 -18.44
CA PRO A 488 -12.35 -1.38 -18.28
C PRO A 488 -11.19 -2.40 -18.28
N GLY A 489 -9.97 -1.91 -18.43
CA GLY A 489 -8.81 -2.75 -18.14
C GLY A 489 -7.50 -2.27 -18.74
N VAL A 490 -6.50 -3.12 -18.60
CA VAL A 490 -5.14 -2.91 -19.15
C VAL A 490 -4.73 -4.14 -19.92
N ALA A 491 -4.13 -3.94 -21.10
CA ALA A 491 -3.40 -4.97 -21.83
C ALA A 491 -1.89 -4.70 -21.74
N LEU A 492 -1.14 -5.60 -21.13
CA LEU A 492 0.32 -5.61 -21.18
C LEU A 492 0.76 -6.54 -22.30
N VAL A 493 1.33 -5.97 -23.35
CA VAL A 493 1.78 -6.66 -24.56
C VAL A 493 3.29 -6.86 -24.48
N PHE A 494 3.74 -8.10 -24.60
CA PHE A 494 5.15 -8.46 -24.72
C PHE A 494 5.49 -8.68 -26.20
N ILE A 495 6.42 -7.87 -26.72
CA ILE A 495 6.80 -7.87 -28.15
C ILE A 495 7.65 -9.10 -28.50
N SER A 496 8.34 -9.69 -27.52
CA SER A 496 9.11 -10.91 -27.71
C SER A 496 9.01 -11.85 -26.51
N SER A 497 9.33 -13.13 -26.71
CA SER A 497 9.44 -14.11 -25.62
C SER A 497 10.54 -13.75 -24.62
N GLY A 498 11.60 -13.07 -25.06
CA GLY A 498 12.65 -12.57 -24.16
C GLY A 498 12.12 -11.48 -23.23
N ALA A 499 11.35 -10.53 -23.77
CA ALA A 499 10.70 -9.49 -22.96
C ALA A 499 9.69 -10.08 -21.97
N GLN A 500 8.99 -11.15 -22.34
CA GLN A 500 8.10 -11.85 -21.40
C GLN A 500 8.90 -12.57 -20.30
N GLY A 501 9.89 -13.39 -20.68
CA GLY A 501 10.66 -14.21 -19.74
C GLY A 501 11.51 -13.42 -18.76
N GLU A 502 11.82 -12.15 -19.05
CA GLU A 502 12.51 -11.25 -18.11
C GLU A 502 11.67 -10.93 -16.85
N THR A 503 10.35 -10.98 -16.98
CA THR A 503 9.40 -10.56 -15.93
C THR A 503 8.55 -11.72 -15.41
N ASP A 504 8.65 -12.88 -16.04
CA ASP A 504 7.97 -14.08 -15.56
C ASP A 504 8.69 -14.59 -14.30
N PRO A 505 8.00 -14.72 -13.16
CA PRO A 505 8.61 -15.26 -11.96
C PRO A 505 9.00 -16.72 -12.21
N SER A 506 10.26 -17.08 -11.98
CA SER A 506 10.74 -18.46 -12.15
C SER A 506 10.06 -19.42 -11.17
N THR A 507 9.81 -18.93 -9.95
CA THR A 507 9.04 -19.56 -8.87
C THR A 507 8.60 -18.44 -7.94
N THR A 508 7.30 -18.33 -7.61
CA THR A 508 6.88 -17.42 -6.54
C THR A 508 7.08 -18.09 -5.20
N GLU A 509 8.00 -17.54 -4.40
CA GLU A 509 8.22 -18.00 -3.03
C GLU A 509 6.95 -17.72 -2.22
N THR A 510 6.46 -18.74 -1.52
CA THR A 510 5.32 -18.59 -0.60
C THR A 510 5.69 -19.08 0.77
N TYR A 511 5.33 -18.29 1.76
CA TYR A 511 5.51 -18.60 3.16
C TYR A 511 4.20 -19.15 3.74
N ALA A 512 4.32 -20.09 4.66
CA ALA A 512 3.22 -20.63 5.43
C ALA A 512 3.42 -20.32 6.91
N THR A 513 2.33 -20.19 7.67
CA THR A 513 2.38 -20.10 9.12
C THR A 513 1.26 -20.92 9.75
N THR A 514 1.56 -21.51 10.91
CA THR A 514 0.58 -22.13 11.81
C THR A 514 0.19 -21.20 12.96
N ALA A 515 0.77 -19.99 12.99
CA ALA A 515 0.58 -19.04 14.07
C ALA A 515 -0.76 -18.30 13.91
N LEU A 516 -1.82 -18.91 14.42
CA LEU A 516 -3.14 -18.30 14.54
C LEU A 516 -3.20 -17.49 15.83
N THR A 517 -3.76 -16.28 15.77
CA THR A 517 -4.00 -15.44 16.97
C THR A 517 -5.01 -16.05 17.95
N LYS A 518 -5.70 -17.13 17.54
CA LYS A 518 -6.62 -17.95 18.35
C LYS A 518 -6.76 -19.34 17.71
N THR A 519 -6.56 -20.39 18.49
CA THR A 519 -6.49 -21.81 18.06
C THR A 519 -7.84 -22.55 18.05
N ALA A 520 -8.95 -21.84 18.23
CA ALA A 520 -10.28 -22.44 18.17
C ALA A 520 -10.81 -22.43 16.72
N ASN A 521 -10.84 -23.60 16.09
CA ASN A 521 -11.41 -23.79 14.76
C ASN A 521 -12.86 -23.30 14.75
N THR A 522 -13.15 -22.26 13.97
CA THR A 522 -14.51 -21.97 13.53
C THR A 522 -14.63 -22.56 12.14
N VAL A 523 -15.38 -23.66 12.00
CA VAL A 523 -15.71 -24.20 10.68
C VAL A 523 -16.63 -23.19 10.01
N SER A 524 -16.13 -22.53 8.96
CA SER A 524 -16.95 -21.73 8.06
C SER A 524 -17.70 -22.68 7.13
N ILE A 525 -19.03 -22.64 7.14
CA ILE A 525 -19.86 -23.34 6.15
C ILE A 525 -20.36 -22.28 5.17
N ASP A 526 -20.19 -22.53 3.88
CA ASP A 526 -20.73 -21.70 2.80
C ASP A 526 -22.24 -21.44 3.07
N PRO A 527 -22.70 -20.17 3.06
CA PRO A 527 -24.10 -19.83 3.28
C PRO A 527 -25.07 -20.60 2.36
N SER A 528 -24.65 -20.92 1.13
CA SER A 528 -25.44 -21.73 0.19
C SER A 528 -25.55 -23.19 0.62
N VAL A 529 -24.48 -23.75 1.19
CA VAL A 529 -24.46 -25.08 1.79
C VAL A 529 -25.31 -25.11 3.07
N LEU A 530 -25.26 -24.07 3.89
CA LEU A 530 -26.13 -23.93 5.06
C LEU A 530 -27.61 -23.77 4.67
N ALA A 531 -27.91 -23.04 3.59
CA ALA A 531 -29.27 -22.83 3.09
C ALA A 531 -29.92 -24.12 2.56
N THR A 532 -29.12 -25.05 2.02
CA THR A 532 -29.58 -26.38 1.57
C THR A 532 -29.42 -27.49 2.61
N SER A 533 -28.77 -27.19 3.74
CA SER A 533 -28.56 -28.16 4.81
C SER A 533 -29.90 -28.46 5.50
N ASN A 534 -30.36 -29.71 5.41
CA ASN A 534 -31.52 -30.25 6.14
C ASN A 534 -31.26 -30.40 7.66
N GLY A 535 -30.58 -29.42 8.26
CA GLY A 535 -30.13 -29.45 9.65
C GLY A 535 -31.31 -29.31 10.62
N MET A 536 -31.41 -30.26 11.55
CA MET A 536 -32.38 -30.25 12.66
C MET A 536 -32.27 -28.95 13.47
N SER A 537 -33.42 -28.49 13.97
CA SER A 537 -33.51 -27.24 14.73
C SER A 537 -32.71 -27.32 16.03
N ALA A 538 -32.31 -26.17 16.59
CA ALA A 538 -31.66 -26.09 17.91
C ALA A 538 -32.50 -26.73 19.04
N LYS A 539 -33.79 -26.97 18.80
CA LYS A 539 -34.71 -27.66 19.72
C LYS A 539 -34.44 -29.18 19.81
N ASP A 540 -33.79 -29.75 18.80
CA ASP A 540 -33.54 -31.19 18.67
C ASP A 540 -32.13 -31.60 19.17
N ARG A 541 -31.28 -30.63 19.52
CA ARG A 541 -29.92 -30.86 20.05
C ARG A 541 -29.88 -30.61 21.55
N GLY A 542 -29.99 -31.69 22.33
CA GLY A 542 -29.83 -31.66 23.79
C GLY A 542 -28.38 -31.50 24.28
N LEU A 543 -27.55 -30.67 23.63
CA LEU A 543 -26.16 -30.43 24.02
C LEU A 543 -25.74 -28.96 23.87
N SER A 544 -24.99 -28.52 24.89
CA SER A 544 -24.46 -27.20 25.17
C SER A 544 -23.66 -26.56 24.02
N SER A 545 -23.75 -25.23 23.96
CA SER A 545 -22.95 -24.25 23.21
C SER A 545 -21.59 -24.71 22.67
N THR A 546 -21.30 -24.35 21.42
CA THR A 546 -20.01 -24.56 20.73
C THR A 546 -18.96 -23.48 21.05
N SER A 547 -19.25 -22.55 21.97
CA SER A 547 -18.31 -21.52 22.40
C SER A 547 -17.35 -22.05 23.47
N GLN A 548 -16.04 -21.88 23.26
CA GLN A 548 -15.01 -22.09 24.27
C GLN A 548 -15.29 -21.17 25.48
N GLY A 549 -15.49 -21.77 26.66
CA GLY A 549 -15.69 -21.06 27.93
C GLY A 549 -17.11 -21.07 28.51
N SER A 550 -18.10 -21.73 27.88
CA SER A 550 -19.47 -21.77 28.42
C SER A 550 -19.79 -22.99 29.30
N SER A 551 -18.80 -23.63 29.93
CA SER A 551 -19.04 -24.82 30.77
C SER A 551 -19.58 -24.52 32.18
N ASP A 552 -19.66 -23.26 32.61
CA ASP A 552 -20.09 -22.93 33.98
C ASP A 552 -21.57 -22.53 34.14
N ALA A 553 -22.37 -22.56 33.07
CA ALA A 553 -23.81 -22.30 33.17
C ALA A 553 -24.68 -23.58 33.30
N ALA A 554 -24.10 -24.78 33.22
CA ALA A 554 -24.84 -26.04 33.15
C ALA A 554 -24.70 -26.98 34.37
N ARG A 555 -24.06 -26.53 35.47
CA ARG A 555 -24.01 -27.30 36.73
C ARG A 555 -24.99 -26.84 37.81
N THR A 556 -25.85 -25.87 37.54
CA THR A 556 -26.88 -25.36 38.49
C THR A 556 -28.32 -25.60 38.06
N ALA A 557 -28.57 -26.33 36.96
CA ALA A 557 -29.92 -26.56 36.43
C ALA A 557 -30.38 -28.03 36.43
N GLY A 558 -29.69 -28.94 37.12
CA GLY A 558 -30.00 -30.38 37.10
C GLY A 558 -30.10 -31.08 38.46
N ALA A 559 -29.83 -30.40 39.58
CA ALA A 559 -29.74 -31.03 40.91
C ALA A 559 -30.76 -30.51 41.93
N VAL A 560 -31.89 -29.94 41.48
CA VAL A 560 -32.84 -29.23 42.37
C VAL A 560 -34.28 -29.79 42.42
N PRO A 561 -34.81 -30.63 41.49
CA PRO A 561 -36.18 -31.14 41.69
C PRO A 561 -36.29 -32.27 42.73
N GLY A 562 -35.26 -33.13 42.87
CA GLY A 562 -35.33 -34.31 43.73
C GLY A 562 -35.10 -34.02 45.22
N LEU A 563 -34.20 -33.08 45.54
CA LEU A 563 -33.82 -32.78 46.93
C LEU A 563 -34.86 -31.88 47.65
N VAL A 564 -35.56 -31.03 46.90
CA VAL A 564 -36.67 -30.22 47.42
C VAL A 564 -37.94 -31.06 47.65
N ALA A 565 -38.20 -32.04 46.78
CA ALA A 565 -39.31 -32.99 46.98
C ALA A 565 -39.10 -33.91 48.20
N LEU A 566 -37.85 -34.35 48.45
CA LEU A 566 -37.52 -35.17 49.61
C LEU A 566 -37.61 -34.38 50.93
N LEU A 567 -37.18 -33.11 50.94
CA LEU A 567 -37.29 -32.22 52.11
C LEU A 567 -38.74 -31.84 52.43
N ALA A 568 -39.58 -31.62 51.41
CA ALA A 568 -41.00 -31.33 51.60
C ALA A 568 -41.76 -32.55 52.17
N PHE A 569 -41.39 -33.77 51.79
CA PHE A 569 -42.01 -34.99 52.31
C PHE A 569 -41.63 -35.24 53.78
N VAL A 570 -40.37 -35.00 54.15
CA VAL A 570 -39.89 -35.19 55.54
C VAL A 570 -40.48 -34.13 56.47
N LEU A 571 -40.59 -32.86 56.04
CA LEU A 571 -41.21 -31.79 56.83
C LEU A 571 -42.73 -31.94 56.95
N GLY A 572 -43.40 -32.44 55.90
CA GLY A 572 -44.83 -32.77 55.93
C GLY A 572 -45.15 -33.93 56.89
N ALA A 573 -44.32 -34.97 56.93
CA ALA A 573 -44.48 -36.09 57.87
C ALA A 573 -44.29 -35.64 59.34
N CYS A 574 -43.36 -34.73 59.61
CA CYS A 574 -43.15 -34.16 60.94
C CYS A 574 -44.33 -33.26 61.39
N ALA A 575 -44.93 -32.48 60.49
CA ALA A 575 -46.08 -31.62 60.81
C ALA A 575 -47.35 -32.42 61.13
N VAL A 576 -47.60 -33.54 60.45
CA VAL A 576 -48.74 -34.43 60.75
C VAL A 576 -48.53 -35.20 62.06
N SER A 577 -47.29 -35.54 62.42
CA SER A 577 -46.99 -36.16 63.72
C SER A 577 -47.11 -35.21 64.93
N GLY A 578 -47.02 -33.90 64.72
CA GLY A 578 -47.24 -32.87 65.75
C GLY A 578 -48.72 -32.54 66.00
N ALA A 579 -49.58 -32.66 64.98
CA ALA A 579 -51.02 -32.38 65.09
C ALA A 579 -51.85 -33.52 65.69
N LEU A 580 -51.27 -34.71 65.90
CA LEU A 580 -51.89 -35.82 66.65
C LEU A 580 -51.47 -35.87 68.12
N ARG A 581 -50.74 -34.85 68.60
CA ARG A 581 -50.44 -34.62 70.02
C ARG A 581 -50.72 -33.16 70.42
N ARG A 582 -51.96 -32.69 70.20
CA ARG A 582 -52.70 -31.74 71.05
C ARG A 582 -54.09 -31.46 70.51
#